data_AF-A0A4Y2N5E0-F1
#
_entry.id   AF-A0A4Y2N5E0-F1
#
_cell.length_a   1.000
_cell.length_b   1.000
_cell.length_c   1.000
_cell.angle_alpha   90.00
_cell.angle_beta   90.00
_cell.angle_gamma   90.00
#
_symmetry.space_group_name_H-M   'P 1'
#
loop_
_entity.id
_entity.type
_entity.pdbx_description
1 polymer ?
#
loop_
_entity_poly.entity_id
_entity_poly.type
_entity_poly.pdbx_seq_one_letter_code
_entity_poly.pdbx_strand_id
1 'polypeptide(L)'
;VQSHGYVRMSSFLSALSMIFLFSIFGFFSLFSFGRYLLAKYPSFFTAGMFSAEGPTREQVMEGSTTVTLLGKGWKDRLSEPTDQHATKPDTQMKLTIVGQEPAYAFTSRCLVQAGLTVIEETDKLPLEGGVLSPGVAFENTGLIDRLEKRGVTFKFENIN
;
A
#
# COMPACT_ATOMS: atom_id res chain seq x y z
N VAL A 1 -3.78 14.11 -11.76
CA VAL A 1 -2.61 13.39 -11.22
C VAL A 1 -2.32 12.22 -12.14
N GLN A 2 -1.14 12.20 -12.77
CA GLN A 2 -0.74 11.10 -13.65
C GLN A 2 0.15 10.17 -12.81
N SER A 3 -0.29 8.92 -12.62
CA SER A 3 0.45 7.90 -11.86
C SER A 3 0.99 6.86 -12.82
N HIS A 4 2.29 6.55 -12.70
CA HIS A 4 2.94 5.50 -13.48
C HIS A 4 3.35 4.38 -12.53
N GLY A 5 2.83 3.18 -12.78
CA GLY A 5 3.16 1.98 -12.01
C GLY A 5 4.10 1.09 -12.81
N TYR A 6 5.14 0.58 -12.15
CA TYR A 6 6.05 -0.41 -12.72
C TYR A 6 6.14 -1.60 -11.77
N VAL A 7 6.24 -2.80 -12.33
CA VAL A 7 6.50 -4.02 -11.56
C VAL A 7 7.81 -4.62 -12.05
N ARG A 8 8.72 -4.90 -11.11
CA ARG A 8 9.99 -5.55 -11.41
C ARG A 8 9.81 -7.07 -11.34
N MET A 9 10.25 -7.77 -12.38
CA MET A 9 10.31 -9.24 -12.42
C MET A 9 11.75 -9.72 -12.25
N SER A 10 11.92 -10.94 -11.75
CA SER A 10 13.22 -11.59 -11.60
C SER A 10 13.85 -11.99 -12.95
N SER A 11 13.04 -12.25 -13.98
CA SER A 11 13.52 -12.62 -15.31
C SER A 11 12.56 -12.19 -16.43
N PHE A 12 13.07 -12.12 -17.66
CA PHE A 12 12.27 -11.84 -18.85
C PHE A 12 11.22 -12.93 -19.11
N LEU A 13 11.58 -14.21 -18.91
CA LEU A 13 10.66 -15.32 -19.10
C LEU A 13 9.51 -15.29 -18.08
N SER A 14 9.80 -14.93 -16.83
CA SER A 14 8.77 -14.72 -15.79
C SER A 14 7.83 -13.57 -16.15
N ALA A 15 8.34 -12.50 -16.78
CA ALA A 15 7.49 -11.42 -17.25
C ALA A 15 6.57 -11.89 -18.38
N LEU A 16 7.09 -12.64 -19.35
CA LEU A 16 6.30 -13.18 -20.47
C LEU A 16 5.22 -14.15 -19.99
N SER A 17 5.54 -15.05 -19.06
CA SER A 17 4.56 -15.98 -18.48
C SER A 17 3.46 -15.25 -17.70
N MET A 18 3.82 -14.19 -16.96
CA MET A 18 2.86 -13.36 -16.24
C MET A 18 1.91 -12.63 -17.18
N ILE A 19 2.41 -12.04 -18.28
CA ILE A 19 1.58 -11.39 -19.32
C ILE A 19 0.62 -12.40 -19.94
N PHE A 20 1.10 -13.61 -20.24
CA PHE A 20 0.27 -14.67 -20.81
C PHE A 20 -0.84 -15.11 -19.84
N LEU A 21 -0.50 -15.34 -18.57
CA LEU A 21 -1.46 -15.65 -17.50
C LEU A 21 -2.52 -14.57 -17.36
N PHE A 22 -2.13 -13.29 -17.27
CA PHE A 22 -3.07 -12.18 -17.17
C PHE A 22 -3.93 -12.02 -18.42
N SER A 23 -3.41 -12.32 -19.61
CA SER A 23 -4.18 -12.25 -20.85
C SER A 23 -5.28 -13.33 -20.87
N ILE A 24 -4.96 -14.56 -20.47
CA ILE A 24 -5.95 -15.64 -20.32
C ILE A 24 -6.97 -15.25 -19.26
N PHE A 25 -6.52 -14.83 -18.09
CA PHE A 25 -7.40 -14.43 -16.99
C PHE A 25 -8.33 -13.28 -17.40
N GLY A 26 -7.78 -12.27 -18.07
CA GLY A 26 -8.50 -11.13 -18.63
C GLY A 26 -9.55 -11.58 -19.64
N PHE A 27 -9.19 -12.44 -20.60
CA PHE A 27 -10.14 -12.96 -21.59
C PHE A 27 -11.30 -13.74 -20.95
N PHE A 28 -11.00 -14.67 -20.04
CA PHE A 28 -12.03 -15.44 -19.34
C PHE A 28 -12.91 -14.56 -18.43
N SER A 29 -12.36 -13.46 -17.90
CA SER A 29 -13.12 -12.54 -17.04
C SER A 29 -14.23 -11.78 -17.78
N LEU A 30 -14.19 -11.69 -19.12
CA LEU A 30 -15.19 -11.00 -19.92
C LEU A 30 -16.53 -11.75 -19.99
N PHE A 31 -16.54 -13.07 -19.78
CA PHE A 31 -17.72 -13.91 -19.92
C PHE A 31 -18.19 -14.43 -18.55
N SER A 32 -19.50 -14.54 -18.35
CA SER A 32 -20.09 -15.08 -17.11
C SER A 32 -19.59 -16.51 -16.81
N PHE A 33 -19.56 -17.37 -17.83
CA PHE A 33 -19.03 -18.73 -17.71
C PHE A 33 -17.54 -18.74 -17.36
N GLY A 34 -16.75 -17.86 -17.98
CA GLY A 34 -15.31 -17.78 -17.71
C GLY A 34 -15.02 -17.30 -16.29
N ARG A 35 -15.74 -16.27 -15.79
CA ARG A 35 -15.66 -15.84 -14.39
C ARG A 35 -16.01 -16.97 -13.41
N TYR A 36 -17.07 -17.73 -13.70
CA TYR A 36 -17.43 -18.90 -12.89
C TYR A 36 -16.29 -19.93 -12.86
N LEU A 37 -15.66 -20.20 -14.01
CA LEU A 37 -14.58 -21.16 -14.11
C LEU A 37 -13.31 -20.71 -13.36
N LEU A 38 -12.91 -19.44 -13.51
CA LEU A 38 -11.80 -18.83 -12.79
C LEU A 38 -12.01 -18.87 -11.27
N ALA A 39 -13.23 -18.58 -10.81
CA ALA A 39 -13.58 -18.60 -9.38
C ALA A 39 -13.64 -20.02 -8.81
N LYS A 40 -14.12 -20.99 -9.59
CA LYS A 40 -14.28 -22.38 -9.13
C LYS A 40 -12.97 -23.17 -9.13
N TYR A 41 -12.05 -22.88 -10.04
CA TYR A 41 -10.79 -23.62 -10.20
C TYR A 41 -9.56 -22.70 -10.20
N PRO A 42 -9.37 -21.83 -9.19
CA PRO A 42 -8.29 -20.85 -9.17
C PRO A 42 -6.90 -21.49 -9.28
N SER A 43 -6.67 -22.64 -8.64
CA SER A 43 -5.39 -23.35 -8.73
C SER A 43 -5.06 -23.84 -10.13
N PHE A 44 -6.06 -24.27 -10.91
CA PHE A 44 -5.81 -24.65 -12.29
C PHE A 44 -5.40 -23.45 -13.15
N PHE A 45 -6.13 -22.34 -13.05
CA PHE A 45 -5.88 -21.15 -13.87
C PHE A 45 -4.64 -20.36 -13.47
N THR A 46 -4.15 -20.57 -12.26
CA THR A 46 -2.95 -19.90 -11.72
C THR A 46 -1.76 -20.85 -11.59
N ALA A 47 -1.85 -22.06 -12.15
CA ALA A 47 -0.82 -23.09 -12.06
C ALA A 47 -0.36 -23.37 -10.61
N GLY A 48 -1.31 -23.38 -9.67
CA GLY A 48 -1.09 -23.64 -8.25
C GLY A 48 -0.63 -22.43 -7.43
N MET A 49 -0.45 -21.26 -8.05
CA MET A 49 -0.04 -20.05 -7.33
C MET A 49 -1.11 -19.55 -6.35
N PHE A 50 -2.39 -19.72 -6.69
CA PHE A 50 -3.52 -19.40 -5.83
C PHE A 50 -4.39 -20.64 -5.60
N SER A 51 -5.07 -20.68 -4.46
CA SER A 51 -6.02 -21.73 -4.10
C SER A 51 -7.30 -21.13 -3.52
N ALA A 52 -8.35 -21.95 -3.42
CA ALA A 52 -9.60 -21.53 -2.80
C ALA A 52 -9.45 -21.34 -1.28
N GLU A 53 -8.52 -22.09 -0.68
CA GLU A 53 -8.20 -22.05 0.75
C GLU A 53 -7.35 -20.84 1.13
N GLY A 54 -6.73 -20.18 0.15
CA GLY A 54 -5.80 -19.07 0.38
C GLY A 54 -4.43 -19.53 0.91
N PRO A 55 -3.57 -18.58 1.31
CA PRO A 55 -2.25 -18.91 1.86
C PRO A 55 -2.36 -19.53 3.25
N THR A 56 -1.42 -20.40 3.61
CA THR A 56 -1.33 -20.94 4.96
C THR A 56 -0.90 -19.87 5.96
N ARG A 57 -1.16 -20.10 7.24
CA ARG A 57 -0.75 -19.16 8.29
C ARG A 57 0.76 -19.00 8.32
N GLU A 58 1.51 -20.06 8.10
CA GLU A 58 2.97 -20.07 8.05
C GLU A 58 3.48 -19.18 6.91
N GLN A 59 2.91 -19.33 5.70
CA GLN A 59 3.26 -18.48 4.55
C GLN A 59 3.01 -16.98 4.83
N VAL A 60 1.92 -16.66 5.54
CA VAL A 60 1.62 -15.28 5.93
C VAL A 60 2.59 -14.78 7.01
N MET A 61 2.97 -15.62 7.97
CA MET A 61 3.83 -15.21 9.09
C MET A 61 5.31 -15.09 8.69
N GLU A 62 5.76 -15.85 7.68
CA GLU A 62 7.12 -15.74 7.13
C GLU A 62 7.29 -14.54 6.19
N GLY A 63 6.19 -14.00 5.66
CA GLY A 63 6.20 -12.85 4.77
C GLY A 63 6.60 -11.55 5.49
N SER A 64 7.33 -10.71 4.77
CA SER A 64 7.65 -9.34 5.19
C SER A 64 7.42 -8.37 4.05
N THR A 65 7.28 -7.09 4.38
CA THR A 65 7.13 -6.02 3.40
C THR A 65 8.06 -4.87 3.72
N THR A 66 8.50 -4.19 2.67
CA THR A 66 9.19 -2.91 2.76
C THR A 66 8.58 -1.97 1.75
N VAL A 67 8.06 -0.85 2.24
CA VAL A 67 7.50 0.24 1.41
C VAL A 67 8.45 1.42 1.52
N THR A 68 8.98 1.86 0.38
CA THR A 68 9.84 3.04 0.30
C THR A 68 9.11 4.16 -0.40
N LEU A 69 8.88 5.26 0.31
CA LEU A 69 8.28 6.48 -0.20
C LEU A 69 9.37 7.53 -0.38
N LEU A 70 9.44 8.13 -1.57
CA LEU A 70 10.38 9.20 -1.90
C LEU A 70 9.60 10.48 -2.16
N GLY A 71 9.83 11.50 -1.34
CA GLY A 71 9.31 12.85 -1.52
C GLY A 71 10.39 13.78 -2.06
N LYS A 72 10.02 14.63 -3.02
CA LYS A 72 10.84 15.77 -3.45
C LYS A 72 10.06 17.04 -3.19
N GLY A 73 10.70 18.04 -2.61
CA GLY A 73 10.03 19.30 -2.26
C GLY A 73 11.03 20.45 -2.11
N TRP A 74 10.56 21.52 -1.46
CA TRP A 74 11.35 22.71 -1.20
C TRP A 74 11.57 22.87 0.31
N LYS A 75 12.75 23.36 0.70
CA LYS A 75 13.04 23.71 2.10
C LYS A 75 12.30 24.96 2.54
N ASP A 76 12.19 25.91 1.61
CA ASP A 76 11.48 27.16 1.85
C ASP A 76 9.99 26.91 1.91
N ARG A 77 9.31 27.59 2.84
CA ARG A 77 7.85 27.58 2.96
C ARG A 77 7.30 28.86 2.35
N LEU A 78 6.34 28.74 1.44
CA LEU A 78 5.64 29.89 0.87
C LEU A 78 4.64 30.46 1.87
N SER A 79 4.35 31.75 1.72
CA SER A 79 3.44 32.49 2.59
C SER A 79 2.01 31.97 2.48
N GLU A 80 1.52 31.80 1.25
CA GLU A 80 0.17 31.29 0.99
C GLU A 80 0.21 29.86 0.41
N PRO A 81 -0.72 28.96 0.80
CA PRO A 81 -0.77 27.58 0.30
C PRO A 81 -1.01 27.47 -1.22
N THR A 82 -1.51 28.52 -1.85
CA THR A 82 -1.78 28.59 -3.29
C THR A 82 -0.58 29.07 -4.11
N ASP A 83 0.46 29.58 -3.45
CA ASP A 83 1.65 30.07 -4.13
C ASP A 83 2.43 28.90 -4.74
N GLN A 84 3.15 29.19 -5.83
CA GLN A 84 4.00 28.23 -6.51
C GLN A 84 5.46 28.61 -6.34
N HIS A 85 6.31 27.62 -6.05
CA HIS A 85 7.74 27.82 -6.05
C HIS A 85 8.24 28.14 -7.47
N ALA A 86 9.01 29.21 -7.61
CA ALA A 86 9.63 29.58 -8.89
C ALA A 86 10.81 28.67 -9.26
N THR A 87 11.39 27.97 -8.28
CA THR A 87 12.56 27.10 -8.44
C THR A 87 12.17 25.63 -8.50
N LYS A 88 13.09 24.78 -8.95
CA LYS A 88 12.92 23.32 -8.85
C LYS A 88 13.06 22.87 -7.39
N PRO A 89 12.46 21.73 -6.98
CA PRO A 89 12.64 21.14 -5.66
C PRO A 89 14.13 21.02 -5.27
N ASP A 90 14.49 21.50 -4.08
CA ASP A 90 15.86 21.53 -3.56
C ASP A 90 16.10 20.58 -2.37
N THR A 91 15.08 19.79 -2.01
CA THR A 91 15.19 18.77 -0.97
C THR A 91 14.50 17.46 -1.34
N GLN A 92 15.04 16.35 -0.80
CA GLN A 92 14.48 15.01 -0.95
C GLN A 92 14.40 14.30 0.40
N MET A 93 13.29 13.61 0.63
CA MET A 93 13.07 12.80 1.83
C MET A 93 12.73 11.39 1.42
N LYS A 94 13.24 10.43 2.20
CA LYS A 94 12.91 9.02 2.08
C LYS A 94 12.25 8.55 3.37
N LEU A 95 11.08 7.95 3.24
CA LEU A 95 10.43 7.20 4.30
C LEU A 95 10.48 5.71 3.94
N THR A 96 11.10 4.91 4.80
CA THR A 96 11.08 3.45 4.70
C THR A 96 10.14 2.90 5.77
N ILE A 97 9.14 2.14 5.35
CA ILE A 97 8.19 1.46 6.22
C ILE A 97 8.47 -0.03 6.12
N VAL A 98 8.82 -0.67 7.23
CA VAL A 98 9.02 -2.12 7.28
C VAL A 98 7.89 -2.73 8.08
N GLY A 99 7.29 -3.77 7.53
CA GLY A 99 6.19 -4.48 8.15
C GLY A 99 6.24 -5.97 7.84
N GLN A 100 5.21 -6.66 8.27
CA GLN A 100 5.03 -8.08 7.98
C GLN A 100 4.38 -8.24 6.60
N GLU A 101 3.95 -9.44 6.25
CA GLU A 101 3.33 -9.75 4.96
C GLU A 101 2.29 -8.66 4.54
N PRO A 102 2.40 -8.13 3.31
CA PRO A 102 1.70 -6.92 2.90
C PRO A 102 0.17 -7.04 2.87
N ALA A 103 -0.38 -8.17 2.42
CA ALA A 103 -1.80 -8.28 2.09
C ALA A 103 -2.69 -8.56 3.31
N TYR A 104 -2.25 -9.43 4.21
CA TYR A 104 -3.00 -9.86 5.38
C TYR A 104 -2.49 -9.16 6.63
N ALA A 105 -1.26 -9.46 7.04
CA ALA A 105 -0.76 -9.11 8.36
C ALA A 105 -0.52 -7.60 8.51
N PHE A 106 0.09 -6.96 7.51
CA PHE A 106 0.36 -5.53 7.52
C PHE A 106 -0.92 -4.71 7.35
N THR A 107 -1.68 -4.96 6.28
CA THR A 107 -2.90 -4.21 5.97
C THR A 107 -3.95 -4.32 7.08
N SER A 108 -4.17 -5.51 7.64
CA SER A 108 -5.13 -5.68 8.75
C SER A 108 -4.72 -4.90 9.99
N ARG A 109 -3.42 -4.83 10.31
CA ARG A 109 -2.93 -4.00 11.42
C ARG A 109 -3.14 -2.53 11.16
N CYS A 110 -2.81 -2.04 9.97
CA CYS A 110 -3.08 -0.66 9.57
C CYS A 110 -4.56 -0.31 9.75
N LEU A 111 -5.46 -1.16 9.26
CA LEU A 111 -6.90 -0.93 9.36
C LEU A 111 -7.39 -0.93 10.81
N VAL A 112 -7.01 -1.93 11.61
CA VAL A 112 -7.44 -2.04 13.01
C VAL A 112 -6.88 -0.90 13.85
N GLN A 113 -5.59 -0.55 13.70
CA GLN A 113 -5.01 0.56 14.46
C GLN A 113 -5.60 1.90 14.03
N ALA A 114 -5.84 2.13 12.75
CA ALA A 114 -6.53 3.33 12.27
C ALA A 114 -7.94 3.44 12.87
N GLY A 115 -8.72 2.34 12.86
CA GLY A 115 -10.05 2.31 13.44
C GLY A 115 -10.05 2.59 14.95
N LEU A 116 -9.12 1.99 15.69
CA LEU A 116 -8.97 2.26 17.12
C LEU A 116 -8.54 3.70 17.39
N THR A 117 -7.64 4.28 16.58
CA THR A 117 -7.26 5.69 16.69
C THR A 117 -8.47 6.61 16.48
N VAL A 118 -9.33 6.34 15.49
CA VAL A 118 -10.54 7.14 15.27
C VAL A 118 -11.49 7.09 16.48
N ILE A 119 -11.64 5.92 17.10
CA ILE A 119 -12.56 5.71 18.23
C ILE A 119 -11.99 6.26 19.55
N GLU A 120 -10.71 6.04 19.82
CA GLU A 120 -10.08 6.35 21.10
C GLU A 120 -9.49 7.77 21.16
N GLU A 121 -9.20 8.39 20.00
CA GLU A 121 -8.60 9.72 19.87
C GLU A 121 -9.49 10.65 19.03
N THR A 122 -10.81 10.50 19.14
CA THR A 122 -11.79 11.32 18.39
C THR A 122 -11.60 12.81 18.64
N ASP A 123 -11.18 13.20 19.85
CA ASP A 123 -10.88 14.58 20.25
C ASP A 123 -9.69 15.19 19.49
N LYS A 124 -8.83 14.37 18.89
CA LYS A 124 -7.69 14.81 18.09
C LYS A 124 -7.98 14.89 16.59
N LEU A 125 -9.16 14.46 16.16
CA LEU A 125 -9.55 14.56 14.75
C LEU A 125 -9.90 16.02 14.42
N PRO A 126 -9.48 16.53 13.25
CA PRO A 126 -9.58 17.96 12.95
C PRO A 126 -11.01 18.47 12.70
N LEU A 127 -11.99 17.58 12.53
CA LEU A 127 -13.39 17.90 12.23
C LEU A 127 -14.34 16.99 13.02
N GLU A 128 -15.54 17.49 13.34
CA GLU A 128 -16.61 16.70 13.98
C GLU A 128 -17.21 15.61 13.06
N GLY A 129 -16.88 15.63 11.76
CA GLY A 129 -17.32 14.63 10.79
C GLY A 129 -16.93 14.94 9.35
N GLY A 130 -17.34 14.07 8.42
CA GLY A 130 -17.12 14.23 6.98
C GLY A 130 -16.21 13.15 6.37
N VAL A 131 -15.70 13.42 5.16
CA VAL A 131 -14.77 12.53 4.45
C VAL A 131 -13.39 13.15 4.50
N LEU A 132 -12.50 12.51 5.25
CA LEU A 132 -11.13 12.96 5.45
C LEU A 132 -10.15 12.05 4.72
N SER A 133 -9.11 12.65 4.13
CA SER A 133 -7.96 11.88 3.70
C SER A 133 -7.18 11.40 4.93
N PRO A 134 -6.48 10.25 4.88
CA PRO A 134 -5.71 9.76 6.02
C PRO A 134 -4.67 10.75 6.53
N GLY A 135 -4.04 11.52 5.63
CA GLY A 135 -3.05 12.53 6.01
C GLY A 135 -3.64 13.63 6.90
N VAL A 136 -4.87 14.06 6.63
CA VAL A 136 -5.58 15.05 7.44
C VAL A 136 -6.15 14.41 8.71
N ALA A 137 -6.77 13.23 8.57
CA ALA A 137 -7.42 12.55 9.70
C ALA A 137 -6.43 12.20 10.83
N PHE A 138 -5.23 11.76 10.47
CA PHE A 138 -4.28 11.20 11.43
C PHE A 138 -3.09 12.11 11.78
N GLU A 139 -3.02 13.32 11.22
CA GLU A 139 -1.88 14.25 11.38
C GLU A 139 -1.45 14.42 12.84
N ASN A 140 -2.43 14.59 13.74
CA ASN A 140 -2.21 14.89 15.16
C ASN A 140 -2.58 13.72 16.08
N THR A 141 -2.58 12.50 15.57
CA THR A 141 -3.00 11.30 16.30
C THR A 141 -1.83 10.38 16.65
N GLY A 142 -2.04 9.45 17.59
CA GLY A 142 -1.06 8.42 17.98
C GLY A 142 -0.97 7.22 17.03
N LEU A 143 -1.52 7.29 15.81
CA LEU A 143 -1.58 6.13 14.90
C LEU A 143 -0.20 5.51 14.62
N ILE A 144 0.83 6.34 14.42
CA ILE A 144 2.20 5.86 14.18
C ILE A 144 2.70 5.05 15.38
N ASP A 145 2.60 5.59 16.59
CA ASP A 145 3.01 4.89 17.82
C ASP A 145 2.28 3.55 18.00
N ARG A 146 0.99 3.50 17.66
CA ARG A 146 0.19 2.26 17.71
C ARG A 146 0.71 1.22 16.74
N LEU A 147 1.08 1.63 15.53
CA LEU A 147 1.63 0.73 14.51
C LEU A 147 3.02 0.24 14.90
N GLU A 148 3.85 1.10 15.48
CA GLU A 148 5.18 0.75 15.99
C GLU A 148 5.09 -0.30 17.10
N LYS A 149 4.18 -0.13 18.05
CA LYS A 149 3.89 -1.14 19.09
C LYS A 149 3.39 -2.47 18.54
N ARG A 150 3.01 -2.54 17.25
CA ARG A 150 2.54 -3.75 16.56
C ARG A 150 3.53 -4.25 15.50
N GLY A 151 4.78 -3.80 15.55
CA GLY A 151 5.88 -4.31 14.74
C GLY A 151 5.92 -3.74 13.32
N VAL A 152 5.46 -2.50 13.14
CA VAL A 152 5.71 -1.70 11.93
C VAL A 152 6.78 -0.68 12.24
N THR A 153 7.80 -0.54 11.41
CA THR A 153 8.88 0.44 11.64
C THR A 153 8.81 1.56 10.62
N PHE A 154 8.96 2.81 11.06
CA PHE A 154 9.05 3.98 10.20
C PHE A 154 10.45 4.59 10.32
N LYS A 155 11.15 4.74 9.18
CA LYS A 155 12.48 5.38 9.14
C LYS A 155 12.45 6.56 8.18
N PHE A 156 12.61 7.76 8.72
CA PHE A 156 12.75 9.00 7.96
C PHE A 156 14.23 9.33 7.74
N GLU A 157 14.61 9.60 6.50
CA GLU A 157 15.96 9.97 6.10
C GLU A 157 15.90 11.16 5.16
N ASN A 158 16.68 12.22 5.45
CA ASN A 158 16.98 13.24 4.46
C ASN A 158 18.06 12.67 3.53
N ILE A 159 17.79 12.67 2.22
CA ILE A 159 18.66 12.02 1.22
C ILE A 159 19.22 13.03 0.20
N ASN A 160 19.36 14.28 0.62
CA ASN A 160 20.02 15.34 -0.15
C ASN A 160 21.47 15.03 -0.49
#